data_AF-A0A1Y3NQ80-F1
#
_entry.id   AF-A0A1Y3NQ80-F1
#
_cell.length_a   1.000
_cell.length_b   1.000
_cell.length_c   1.000
_cell.angle_alpha   90.00
_cell.angle_beta   90.00
_cell.angle_gamma   90.00
#
_symmetry.space_group_name_H-M   'P 1'
#
loop_
_entity.id
_entity.type
_entity.pdbx_description
1 polymer ?
#
loop_
_entity_poly.entity_id
_entity_poly.type
_entity_poly.pdbx_seq_one_letter_code
_entity_poly.pdbx_strand_id
1 'polypeptide(L)'
;MKLARINSSIQSVSDSWKLLTYIFKESSLNNKVDESLIKEKQYSNIRGTSKEIPQANMNEFNSLIVNGSKKYFEGTFWEWIQKEVKDNTGKIFNNESKQSIIDTISLFISLRLKKYGEWDQSLELFNSFPIWACIFYLIRSGHFSEAIYYINDIDDKLFNHKNDLMFIKYIKIWIDNKFKLNKEYRDEIKSDWNERIHCYSIC
;
A
#
# COMPACT_ATOMS: atom_id res chain seq x y z
N MET A 1 -19.40 -23.15 18.92
CA MET A 1 -19.73 -21.78 18.46
C MET A 1 -19.24 -20.67 19.42
N LYS A 2 -19.40 -20.78 20.76
CA LYS A 2 -18.88 -19.77 21.72
C LYS A 2 -17.35 -19.61 21.72
N LEU A 3 -16.59 -20.71 21.64
CA LEU A 3 -15.11 -20.67 21.62
C LEU A 3 -14.54 -19.97 20.38
N ALA A 4 -15.13 -20.19 19.20
CA ALA A 4 -14.70 -19.52 17.97
C ALA A 4 -14.92 -17.99 18.03
N ARG A 5 -16.02 -17.53 18.65
CA ARG A 5 -16.28 -16.09 18.87
C ARG A 5 -15.32 -15.45 19.88
N ILE A 6 -14.93 -16.19 20.92
CA ILE A 6 -13.95 -15.72 21.91
C ILE A 6 -12.59 -15.57 21.23
N ASN A 7 -12.17 -16.56 20.43
CA ASN A 7 -10.92 -16.52 19.70
C ASN A 7 -10.88 -15.37 18.67
N SER A 8 -11.98 -15.10 17.96
CA SER A 8 -12.04 -13.95 17.04
C SER A 8 -11.94 -12.61 17.78
N SER A 9 -12.52 -12.50 18.98
CA SER A 9 -12.42 -11.30 19.81
C SER A 9 -11.00 -11.06 20.31
N ILE A 10 -10.30 -12.11 20.75
CA ILE A 10 -8.92 -12.03 21.21
C ILE A 10 -8.01 -11.59 20.05
N GLN A 11 -8.20 -12.16 18.87
CA GLN A 11 -7.45 -11.77 17.67
C GLN A 11 -7.68 -10.30 17.32
N SER A 12 -8.93 -9.83 17.31
CA SER A 12 -9.24 -8.42 17.03
C SER A 12 -8.59 -7.45 18.02
N VAL A 13 -8.49 -7.83 19.29
CA VAL A 13 -7.82 -7.02 20.32
C VAL A 13 -6.33 -7.01 20.09
N SER A 14 -5.72 -8.16 19.80
CA SER A 14 -4.29 -8.25 19.48
C SER A 14 -3.94 -7.40 18.25
N ASP A 15 -4.77 -7.44 17.21
CA ASP A 15 -4.56 -6.67 15.98
C ASP A 15 -4.73 -5.17 16.23
N SER A 16 -5.69 -4.78 17.07
CA SER A 16 -5.86 -3.39 17.51
C SER A 16 -4.64 -2.88 18.26
N TRP A 17 -4.04 -3.70 19.14
CA TRP A 17 -2.81 -3.33 19.83
C TRP A 17 -1.62 -3.18 18.87
N LYS A 18 -1.46 -4.10 17.92
CA LYS A 18 -0.44 -3.96 16.86
C LYS A 18 -0.66 -2.70 16.02
N LEU A 19 -1.91 -2.38 15.67
CA LEU A 19 -2.22 -1.14 14.96
C LEU A 19 -1.75 0.08 15.74
N LEU A 20 -1.99 0.12 17.06
CA LEU A 20 -1.54 1.22 17.91
C LEU A 20 -0.01 1.33 17.92
N THR A 21 0.73 0.22 17.99
CA THR A 21 2.21 0.29 17.95
C THR A 21 2.71 0.87 16.62
N TYR A 22 2.04 0.60 15.51
CA TYR A 22 2.36 1.22 14.20
C TYR A 22 2.02 2.71 14.14
N ILE A 23 0.90 3.14 14.72
CA ILE A 23 0.50 4.56 14.82
C ILE A 23 1.51 5.36 15.62
N PHE A 24 1.91 4.79 16.74
CA PHE A 24 2.73 5.44 17.74
C PHE A 24 4.23 5.15 17.59
N LYS A 25 4.61 4.34 16.59
CA LYS A 25 5.99 3.92 16.30
C LYS A 25 6.69 3.31 17.52
N GLU A 26 5.93 2.66 18.38
CA GLU A 26 6.46 1.93 19.51
C GLU A 26 7.04 0.61 19.00
N SER A 27 8.29 0.65 18.52
CA SER A 27 9.05 -0.56 18.22
C SER A 27 9.90 -0.92 19.44
N SER A 28 9.55 -2.02 20.11
CA SER A 28 10.34 -2.64 21.19
C SER A 28 11.67 -3.26 20.71
N LEU A 29 12.23 -2.78 19.59
CA LEU A 29 13.41 -3.36 18.98
C LEU A 29 14.67 -2.78 19.63
N ASN A 30 15.17 -3.57 20.58
CA ASN A 30 16.42 -3.47 21.33
C ASN A 30 16.32 -2.61 22.59
N ASN A 31 16.89 -3.15 23.68
CA ASN A 31 17.00 -2.62 25.06
C ASN A 31 17.73 -1.26 25.19
N LYS A 32 17.64 -0.38 24.21
CA LYS A 32 17.97 1.03 24.34
C LYS A 32 16.65 1.78 24.40
N VAL A 33 16.46 2.50 25.51
CA VAL A 33 15.34 3.43 25.66
C VAL A 33 15.48 4.44 24.53
N ASP A 34 14.74 4.20 23.46
CA ASP A 34 14.77 5.03 22.28
C ASP A 34 14.07 6.35 22.66
N GLU A 35 14.71 7.51 22.46
CA GLU A 35 14.10 8.83 22.71
C GLU A 35 12.82 9.07 21.90
N SER A 36 12.51 8.14 20.99
CA SER A 36 11.30 8.06 20.16
C SER A 36 10.06 7.51 20.88
N LEU A 37 10.20 6.98 22.11
CA LEU A 37 9.07 6.49 22.90
C LEU A 37 8.16 7.64 23.35
N ILE A 38 6.86 7.45 23.16
CA ILE A 38 5.86 8.45 23.52
C ILE A 38 5.85 8.65 25.03
N LYS A 39 5.87 9.93 25.44
CA LYS A 39 5.77 10.29 26.84
C LYS A 39 4.35 10.04 27.34
N GLU A 40 4.22 9.67 28.61
CA GLU A 40 2.91 9.51 29.23
C GLU A 40 2.05 10.76 28.99
N LYS A 41 0.80 10.57 28.55
CA LYS A 41 -0.18 11.63 28.27
C LYS A 41 0.26 12.67 27.22
N GLN A 42 1.26 12.41 26.39
CA GLN A 42 1.74 13.32 25.35
C GLN A 42 0.64 13.91 24.46
N TYR A 43 -0.38 13.11 24.12
CA TYR A 43 -1.49 13.51 23.24
C TYR A 43 -2.78 13.88 23.98
N SER A 44 -2.77 13.93 25.32
CA SER A 44 -3.97 14.22 26.13
C SER A 44 -4.58 15.59 25.83
N ASN A 45 -3.73 16.61 25.61
CA ASN A 45 -4.15 17.98 25.31
C ASN A 45 -4.78 18.13 23.92
N ILE A 46 -4.52 17.21 22.97
CA ILE A 46 -5.05 17.28 21.59
C ILE A 46 -6.50 16.75 21.51
N ARG A 47 -6.92 15.90 22.45
CA ARG A 47 -8.30 15.39 22.52
C ARG A 47 -9.11 15.95 23.69
N GLY A 48 -8.52 16.82 24.52
CA GLY A 48 -9.21 17.50 25.59
C GLY A 48 -10.29 18.44 25.05
N THR A 49 -11.39 18.59 25.80
CA THR A 49 -12.52 19.48 25.48
C THR A 49 -12.19 20.98 25.56
N SER A 50 -10.92 21.35 25.63
CA SER A 50 -10.46 22.73 25.68
C SER A 50 -10.63 23.40 24.32
N LYS A 51 -11.29 24.57 24.31
CA LYS A 51 -11.72 25.32 23.12
C LYS A 51 -10.59 25.87 22.23
N GLU A 52 -9.32 25.62 22.55
CA GLU A 52 -8.16 26.24 21.86
C GLU A 52 -7.04 25.21 21.58
N ILE A 53 -7.31 24.22 20.73
CA ILE A 53 -6.24 23.39 20.17
C ILE A 53 -5.83 24.02 18.82
N PRO A 54 -4.55 24.37 18.62
CA PRO A 54 -4.09 24.85 17.32
C PRO A 54 -4.38 23.82 16.22
N GLN A 55 -5.00 24.26 15.12
CA GLN A 55 -5.35 23.41 13.98
C GLN A 55 -4.14 22.62 13.45
N ALA A 56 -2.93 23.21 13.53
CA ALA A 56 -1.68 22.55 13.16
C ALA A 56 -1.43 21.26 13.95
N ASN A 57 -1.65 21.28 15.28
CA ASN A 57 -1.44 20.12 16.14
C ASN A 57 -2.46 19.01 15.86
N MET A 58 -3.71 19.38 15.56
CA MET A 58 -4.74 18.41 15.14
C MET A 58 -4.39 17.78 13.80
N ASN A 59 -3.92 18.57 12.84
CA ASN A 59 -3.54 18.07 11.50
C ASN A 59 -2.33 17.13 11.58
N GLU A 60 -1.34 17.44 12.42
CA GLU A 60 -0.19 16.58 12.66
C GLU A 60 -0.61 15.25 13.30
N PHE A 61 -1.45 15.30 14.33
CA PHE A 61 -1.98 14.10 15.00
C PHE A 61 -2.82 13.23 14.06
N ASN A 62 -3.69 13.84 13.24
CA ASN A 62 -4.45 13.13 12.21
C ASN A 62 -3.51 12.49 11.17
N SER A 63 -2.47 13.20 10.76
CA SER A 63 -1.45 12.66 9.83
C SER A 63 -0.71 11.47 10.45
N LEU A 64 -0.41 11.52 11.75
CA LEU A 64 0.19 10.41 12.48
C LEU A 64 -0.72 9.17 12.47
N ILE A 65 -2.00 9.33 12.81
CA ILE A 65 -2.98 8.24 12.78
C ILE A 65 -3.09 7.63 11.38
N VAL A 66 -3.27 8.47 10.35
CA VAL A 66 -3.45 8.01 8.96
C VAL A 66 -2.21 7.28 8.48
N ASN A 67 -1.02 7.84 8.69
CA ASN A 67 0.23 7.24 8.21
C ASN A 67 0.55 5.92 8.92
N GLY A 68 0.36 5.84 10.24
CA GLY A 68 0.61 4.60 10.97
C GLY A 68 -0.41 3.52 10.64
N SER A 69 -1.69 3.88 10.51
CA SER A 69 -2.73 2.95 10.06
C SER A 69 -2.44 2.41 8.67
N LYS A 70 -2.05 3.30 7.74
CA LYS A 70 -1.64 2.92 6.38
C LYS A 70 -0.49 1.90 6.42
N LYS A 71 0.58 2.19 7.17
CA LYS A 71 1.72 1.27 7.31
C LYS A 71 1.34 -0.08 7.90
N TYR A 72 0.44 -0.10 8.88
CA TYR A 72 -0.06 -1.35 9.46
C TYR A 72 -0.78 -2.20 8.40
N PHE A 73 -1.66 -1.60 7.60
CA PHE A 73 -2.40 -2.31 6.55
C PHE A 73 -1.52 -2.72 5.36
N GLU A 74 -0.46 -1.97 5.07
CA GLU A 74 0.57 -2.35 4.09
C GLU A 74 1.35 -3.57 4.59
N GLY A 75 1.85 -3.52 5.83
CA GLY A 75 2.61 -4.62 6.44
C GLY A 75 1.81 -5.89 6.59
N THR A 76 0.58 -5.80 7.12
CA THR A 76 -0.32 -6.96 7.27
C THR A 76 -0.65 -7.59 5.92
N PHE A 77 -0.81 -6.77 4.88
CA PHE A 77 -1.06 -7.24 3.52
C PHE A 77 0.17 -7.93 2.93
N TRP A 78 1.37 -7.39 3.17
CA TRP A 78 2.63 -8.00 2.75
C TRP A 78 2.90 -9.33 3.44
N GLU A 79 2.64 -9.45 4.75
CA GLU A 79 2.72 -10.72 5.48
C GLU A 79 1.78 -11.77 4.89
N TRP A 80 0.56 -11.35 4.52
CA TRP A 80 -0.41 -12.23 3.87
C TRP A 80 0.07 -12.71 2.50
N ILE A 81 0.61 -11.83 1.64
CA ILE A 81 1.19 -12.20 0.35
C ILE A 81 2.31 -13.24 0.53
N GLN A 82 3.27 -12.96 1.41
CA GLN A 82 4.40 -13.86 1.64
C GLN A 82 3.93 -15.23 2.14
N LYS A 83 2.93 -15.26 3.02
CA LYS A 83 2.33 -16.49 3.50
C LYS A 83 1.66 -17.28 2.37
N GLU A 84 0.82 -16.63 1.56
CA GLU A 84 0.12 -17.31 0.46
C GLU A 84 1.10 -17.87 -0.59
N VAL A 85 2.16 -17.13 -0.91
CA VAL A 85 3.22 -17.61 -1.80
C VAL A 85 3.97 -18.80 -1.19
N LYS A 86 4.35 -18.71 0.09
CA LYS A 86 5.05 -19.80 0.79
C LYS A 86 4.19 -21.06 0.86
N ASP A 87 2.91 -20.92 1.20
CA ASP A 87 2.01 -22.06 1.39
C ASP A 87 1.73 -22.80 0.07
N ASN A 88 1.67 -22.08 -1.07
CA ASN A 88 1.38 -22.70 -2.37
C ASN A 88 2.63 -23.17 -3.13
N THR A 89 3.79 -22.54 -2.93
CA THR A 89 4.98 -22.80 -3.75
C THR A 89 6.17 -23.35 -2.97
N GLY A 90 6.13 -23.30 -1.63
CA GLY A 90 7.24 -23.66 -0.76
C GLY A 90 8.45 -22.72 -0.83
N LYS A 91 8.41 -21.69 -1.69
CA LYS A 91 9.52 -20.74 -1.87
C LYS A 91 9.52 -19.70 -0.75
N ILE A 92 10.70 -19.40 -0.25
CA ILE A 92 10.96 -18.28 0.66
C ILE A 92 11.86 -17.32 -0.10
N PHE A 93 11.39 -16.09 -0.28
CA PHE A 93 12.12 -15.05 -0.96
C PHE A 93 12.87 -14.19 0.07
N ASN A 94 14.13 -13.87 -0.23
CA ASN A 94 14.90 -12.95 0.59
C ASN A 94 14.47 -11.53 0.19
N ASN A 95 13.95 -10.74 1.13
CA ASN A 95 13.47 -9.37 0.89
C ASN A 95 14.62 -8.35 0.72
N GLU A 96 15.81 -8.80 0.32
CA GLU A 96 17.03 -7.98 0.24
C GLU A 96 17.12 -7.21 -1.09
N SER A 97 16.57 -7.76 -2.17
CA SER A 97 16.60 -7.14 -3.49
C SER A 97 15.22 -6.69 -3.94
N LYS A 98 15.17 -5.56 -4.65
CA LYS A 98 13.93 -5.04 -5.26
C LYS A 98 13.30 -6.07 -6.20
N GLN A 99 14.13 -6.79 -6.95
CA GLN A 99 13.66 -7.83 -7.87
C GLN A 99 12.97 -8.98 -7.13
N SER A 100 13.50 -9.41 -5.98
CA SER A 100 12.91 -10.48 -5.18
C SER A 100 11.49 -10.14 -4.69
N ILE A 101 11.24 -8.88 -4.32
CA ILE A 101 9.91 -8.39 -3.94
C ILE A 101 8.96 -8.45 -5.15
N ILE A 102 9.42 -7.99 -6.32
CA ILE A 102 8.65 -8.02 -7.57
C ILE A 102 8.33 -9.47 -7.99
N ASP A 103 9.28 -10.38 -7.85
CA ASP A 103 9.10 -11.81 -8.17
C ASP A 103 8.07 -12.45 -7.23
N THR A 104 8.13 -12.12 -5.94
CA THR A 104 7.16 -12.58 -4.94
C THR A 104 5.75 -12.12 -5.30
N ILE A 105 5.59 -10.84 -5.66
CA ILE A 105 4.29 -10.29 -6.08
C ILE A 105 3.82 -10.89 -7.39
N SER A 106 4.72 -11.10 -8.35
CA SER A 106 4.39 -11.72 -9.64
C SER A 106 3.87 -13.16 -9.47
N LEU A 107 4.48 -13.89 -8.54
CA LEU A 107 4.03 -15.23 -8.17
C LEU A 107 2.67 -15.19 -7.47
N PHE A 108 2.49 -14.26 -6.53
CA PHE A 108 1.20 -14.04 -5.87
C PHE A 108 0.07 -13.72 -6.87
N ILE A 109 0.33 -12.82 -7.81
CA ILE A 109 -0.61 -12.48 -8.89
C ILE A 109 -0.97 -13.72 -9.71
N SER A 110 0.04 -14.52 -10.07
CA SER A 110 -0.17 -15.76 -10.81
C SER A 110 -1.02 -16.76 -10.03
N LEU A 111 -0.87 -16.85 -8.70
CA LEU A 111 -1.69 -17.72 -7.86
C LEU A 111 -3.14 -17.24 -7.73
N ARG A 112 -3.34 -15.91 -7.63
CA ARG A 112 -4.65 -15.31 -7.36
C ARG A 112 -5.50 -15.09 -8.61
N LEU A 113 -4.89 -14.59 -9.67
CA LEU A 113 -5.60 -14.10 -10.85
C LEU A 113 -5.61 -15.10 -12.00
N LYS A 114 -4.71 -16.08 -12.00
CA LYS A 114 -4.68 -17.13 -13.02
C LYS A 114 -5.63 -18.25 -12.63
N LYS A 115 -6.72 -18.42 -13.39
CA LYS A 115 -7.67 -19.52 -13.20
C LYS A 115 -7.41 -20.57 -14.27
N TYR A 116 -7.18 -21.82 -13.88
CA TYR A 116 -6.89 -22.93 -14.79
C TYR A 116 -5.72 -22.69 -15.76
N GLY A 117 -4.78 -21.82 -15.39
CA GLY A 117 -3.66 -21.48 -16.27
C GLY A 117 -3.94 -20.34 -17.25
N GLU A 118 -5.11 -19.70 -17.18
CA GLU A 118 -5.47 -18.55 -18.01
C GLU A 118 -5.63 -17.28 -17.17
N TRP A 119 -5.27 -16.14 -17.76
CA TRP A 119 -5.49 -14.83 -17.17
C TRP A 119 -6.94 -14.38 -17.39
N ASP A 120 -7.49 -13.62 -16.46
CA ASP A 120 -8.78 -12.99 -16.66
C ASP A 120 -8.76 -12.07 -17.90
N GLN A 121 -9.81 -12.12 -18.71
CA GLN A 121 -9.93 -11.34 -19.95
C GLN A 121 -10.00 -9.84 -19.69
N SER A 122 -10.35 -9.42 -18.47
CA SER A 122 -10.34 -8.01 -18.08
C SER A 122 -8.93 -7.46 -17.81
N LEU A 123 -7.90 -8.31 -17.76
CA LEU A 123 -6.54 -7.88 -17.47
C LEU A 123 -5.82 -7.49 -18.75
N GLU A 124 -5.23 -6.30 -18.75
CA GLU A 124 -4.31 -5.91 -19.80
C GLU A 124 -2.97 -6.61 -19.61
N LEU A 125 -2.61 -7.44 -20.58
CA LEU A 125 -1.41 -8.25 -20.56
C LEU A 125 -0.34 -7.63 -21.46
N PHE A 126 0.84 -7.38 -20.90
CA PHE A 126 2.03 -7.05 -21.68
C PHE A 126 3.02 -8.19 -21.54
N ASN A 127 3.51 -8.72 -22.68
CA ASN A 127 4.36 -9.91 -22.72
C ASN A 127 3.81 -11.08 -21.87
N SER A 128 2.50 -11.32 -21.94
CA SER A 128 1.79 -12.37 -21.19
C SER A 128 1.73 -12.20 -19.66
N PHE A 129 1.93 -10.97 -19.15
CA PHE A 129 1.85 -10.67 -17.72
C PHE A 129 1.03 -9.40 -17.43
N PRO A 130 0.18 -9.38 -16.39
CA PRO A 130 -0.65 -8.23 -16.04
C PRO A 130 0.14 -7.16 -15.29
N ILE A 131 0.71 -6.19 -16.03
CA ILE A 131 1.58 -5.14 -15.48
C ILE A 131 0.88 -4.27 -14.43
N TRP A 132 -0.40 -3.94 -14.65
CA TRP A 132 -1.15 -3.05 -13.76
C TRP A 132 -1.48 -3.71 -12.43
N ALA A 133 -1.73 -5.02 -12.44
CA ALA A 133 -1.87 -5.79 -11.22
C ALA A 133 -0.58 -5.73 -10.40
N CYS A 134 0.59 -5.87 -11.05
CA CYS A 134 1.89 -5.78 -10.38
C CYS A 134 2.10 -4.42 -9.71
N ILE A 135 1.89 -3.32 -10.46
CA ILE A 135 2.02 -1.96 -9.92
C ILE A 135 1.04 -1.75 -8.76
N PHE A 136 -0.21 -2.19 -8.90
CA PHE A 136 -1.22 -2.09 -7.85
C PHE A 136 -0.78 -2.82 -6.57
N TYR A 137 -0.36 -4.08 -6.67
CA TYR A 137 0.02 -4.87 -5.50
C TYR A 137 1.32 -4.39 -4.85
N LEU A 138 2.28 -3.85 -5.63
CA LEU A 138 3.47 -3.17 -5.09
C LEU A 138 3.09 -1.94 -4.27
N ILE A 139 2.21 -1.10 -4.79
CA ILE A 139 1.69 0.08 -4.08
C ILE A 139 0.90 -0.32 -2.83
N ARG A 140 0.03 -1.33 -2.95
CA ARG A 140 -0.86 -1.79 -1.88
C ARG A 140 -0.10 -2.43 -0.70
N SER A 141 1.07 -3.00 -0.96
CA SER A 141 1.99 -3.55 0.05
C SER A 141 3.00 -2.53 0.59
N GLY A 142 2.99 -1.29 0.09
CA GLY A 142 3.88 -0.21 0.54
C GLY A 142 5.27 -0.23 -0.11
N HIS A 143 5.48 -1.04 -1.15
CA HIS A 143 6.75 -1.18 -1.88
C HIS A 143 6.85 -0.17 -3.03
N PHE A 144 6.83 1.12 -2.69
CA PHE A 144 6.82 2.22 -3.66
C PHE A 144 8.12 2.33 -4.45
N SER A 145 9.27 2.04 -3.83
CA SER A 145 10.58 2.06 -4.50
C SER A 145 10.72 0.97 -5.56
N GLU A 146 10.14 -0.19 -5.29
CA GLU A 146 10.07 -1.34 -6.16
C GLU A 146 9.06 -1.10 -7.28
N ALA A 147 7.93 -0.44 -6.99
CA ALA A 147 6.98 0.02 -8.01
C ALA A 147 7.66 0.96 -9.03
N ILE A 148 8.42 1.96 -8.57
CA ILE A 148 9.15 2.86 -9.49
C ILE A 148 10.20 2.08 -10.29
N TYR A 149 10.93 1.16 -9.64
CA TYR A 149 11.91 0.32 -10.33
C TYR A 149 11.27 -0.54 -11.43
N TYR A 150 10.15 -1.18 -11.12
CA TYR A 150 9.38 -1.98 -12.07
C TYR A 150 8.85 -1.14 -13.23
N ILE A 151 8.31 0.04 -12.94
CA ILE A 151 7.82 0.99 -13.95
C ILE A 151 8.95 1.39 -14.92
N ASN A 152 10.13 1.72 -14.41
CA ASN A 152 11.27 2.07 -15.26
C ASN A 152 11.75 0.91 -16.15
N ASP A 153 11.63 -0.35 -15.70
CA ASP A 153 11.96 -1.53 -16.52
C ASP A 153 10.95 -1.78 -17.66
N ILE A 154 9.71 -1.32 -17.48
CA ILE A 154 8.65 -1.48 -18.48
C ILE A 154 8.41 -0.24 -19.34
N ASP A 155 8.98 0.93 -18.99
CA ASP A 155 8.79 2.19 -19.74
C ASP A 155 9.06 2.01 -21.25
N ASP A 156 10.13 1.30 -21.62
CA ASP A 156 10.46 1.00 -23.02
C ASP A 156 9.39 0.11 -23.70
N LYS A 157 8.75 -0.77 -22.93
CA LYS A 157 7.71 -1.69 -23.40
C LYS A 157 6.36 -0.99 -23.58
N LEU A 158 6.10 0.06 -22.79
CA LEU A 158 4.88 0.89 -22.87
C LEU A 158 4.97 2.05 -23.87
N PHE A 159 6.11 2.24 -24.53
CA PHE A 159 6.33 3.39 -25.42
C PHE A 159 5.23 3.58 -26.49
N ASN A 160 4.63 2.49 -26.97
CA ASN A 160 3.57 2.54 -27.98
C ASN A 160 2.21 3.02 -27.43
N HIS A 161 2.06 3.12 -26.11
CA HIS A 161 0.81 3.49 -25.42
C HIS A 161 0.97 4.85 -24.73
N LYS A 162 0.87 5.94 -25.51
CA LYS A 162 1.09 7.32 -25.02
C LYS A 162 0.27 7.70 -23.77
N ASN A 163 -0.93 7.14 -23.64
CA ASN A 163 -1.84 7.41 -22.54
C ASN A 163 -1.35 6.79 -21.23
N ASP A 164 -0.79 5.59 -21.30
CA ASP A 164 -0.30 4.84 -20.14
C ASP A 164 1.01 5.45 -19.61
N LEU A 165 1.82 6.02 -20.51
CA LEU A 165 3.00 6.81 -20.14
C LEU A 165 2.63 8.03 -19.27
N MET A 166 1.47 8.65 -19.52
CA MET A 166 1.02 9.79 -18.72
C MET A 166 0.58 9.35 -17.32
N PHE A 167 -0.13 8.22 -17.21
CA PHE A 167 -0.48 7.63 -15.92
C PHE A 167 0.76 7.25 -15.10
N ILE A 168 1.74 6.63 -15.74
CA ILE A 168 3.04 6.32 -15.13
C ILE A 168 3.72 7.58 -14.60
N LYS A 169 3.74 8.66 -15.39
CA LYS A 169 4.31 9.95 -14.96
C LYS A 169 3.62 10.46 -13.70
N TYR A 170 2.30 10.38 -13.61
CA TYR A 170 1.57 10.80 -12.40
C TYR A 170 1.92 9.96 -11.18
N ILE A 171 2.06 8.63 -11.34
CA ILE A 171 2.47 7.75 -10.24
C ILE A 171 3.85 8.15 -9.71
N LYS A 172 4.83 8.36 -10.60
CA LYS A 172 6.18 8.78 -10.21
C LYS A 172 6.14 10.10 -9.41
N ILE A 173 5.46 11.11 -9.96
CA ILE A 173 5.29 12.42 -9.30
C ILE A 173 4.56 12.28 -7.95
N TRP A 174 3.54 11.43 -7.87
CA TRP A 174 2.78 11.20 -6.65
C TRP A 174 3.65 10.57 -5.55
N ILE A 175 4.46 9.57 -5.89
CA ILE A 175 5.37 8.92 -4.94
C ILE A 175 6.45 9.89 -4.48
N ASP A 176 7.10 10.61 -5.42
CA ASP A 176 8.17 11.57 -5.11
C ASP A 176 7.69 12.71 -4.20
N ASN A 177 6.47 13.19 -4.41
CA ASN A 177 5.85 14.23 -3.60
C ASN A 177 5.17 13.72 -2.31
N LYS A 178 5.64 12.57 -1.77
CA LYS A 178 5.13 11.97 -0.52
C LYS A 178 3.61 11.78 -0.55
N PHE A 179 3.10 11.24 -1.65
CA PHE A 179 1.70 10.93 -1.88
C PHE A 179 0.77 12.14 -2.01
N LYS A 180 1.31 13.29 -2.44
CA LYS A 180 0.53 14.50 -2.74
C LYS A 180 0.73 14.89 -4.19
N LEU A 181 -0.36 15.21 -4.88
CA LEU A 181 -0.32 15.81 -6.22
C LEU A 181 -0.67 17.29 -6.12
N ASN A 182 -0.08 18.13 -6.98
CA ASN A 182 -0.48 19.53 -7.11
C ASN A 182 -1.91 19.61 -7.70
N LYS A 183 -2.51 20.81 -7.70
CA LYS A 183 -3.89 20.97 -8.21
C LYS A 183 -3.98 20.63 -9.70
N GLU A 184 -3.02 21.09 -10.48
CA GLU A 184 -2.96 20.90 -11.93
C GLU A 184 -3.02 19.42 -12.33
N TYR A 185 -2.10 18.59 -11.82
CA TYR A 185 -2.08 17.15 -12.13
C TYR A 185 -3.34 16.44 -11.63
N ARG A 186 -3.93 16.88 -10.52
CA ARG A 186 -5.20 16.28 -10.05
C ARG A 186 -6.36 16.57 -10.99
N ASP A 187 -6.43 17.79 -11.51
CA ASP A 187 -7.49 18.18 -12.43
C ASP A 187 -7.29 17.49 -13.80
N GLU A 188 -6.03 17.35 -14.24
CA GLU A 188 -5.66 16.60 -15.45
C GLU A 188 -6.05 15.12 -15.35
N ILE A 189 -5.68 14.43 -14.25
CA ILE A 189 -6.06 13.02 -14.01
C ILE A 189 -7.58 12.86 -13.96
N LYS A 190 -8.31 13.81 -13.39
CA LYS A 190 -9.78 13.75 -13.32
C LYS A 190 -10.42 13.86 -14.69
N SER A 191 -9.94 14.79 -15.54
CA SER A 191 -10.44 14.91 -16.92
C SER A 191 -10.22 13.60 -17.67
N ASP A 192 -9.00 13.09 -17.57
CA ASP A 192 -8.57 11.87 -18.23
C ASP A 192 -9.37 10.63 -17.81
N TRP A 193 -9.60 10.48 -16.50
CA TRP A 193 -10.43 9.41 -15.94
C TRP A 193 -11.89 9.49 -16.41
N ASN A 194 -12.47 10.70 -16.41
CA ASN A 194 -13.86 10.90 -16.78
C ASN A 194 -14.10 10.63 -18.27
N GLU A 195 -13.20 11.11 -19.12
CA GLU A 195 -13.30 10.95 -20.58
C GLU A 195 -13.14 9.49 -21.01
N ARG A 196 -12.26 8.72 -20.35
CA ARG A 196 -11.81 7.42 -20.88
C ARG A 196 -12.23 6.21 -20.07
N ILE A 197 -12.37 6.32 -18.76
CA ILE A 197 -12.62 5.16 -17.89
C ILE A 197 -14.05 5.16 -17.40
N HIS A 198 -14.55 6.32 -16.97
CA HIS A 198 -15.91 6.43 -16.44
C HIS A 198 -16.97 6.37 -17.56
N CYS A 199 -16.78 7.05 -18.69
CA CYS A 199 -17.76 7.05 -19.79
C CYS A 199 -17.88 5.71 -20.53
N TYR A 200 -16.86 4.84 -20.51
CA TYR A 200 -16.94 3.50 -21.14
C TYR A 200 -17.88 2.53 -20.41
N SER A 201 -18.30 2.82 -19.18
CA SER A 201 -19.21 1.95 -18.41
C SER A 201 -20.70 2.32 -18.57
N ILE A 202 -21.02 3.43 -19.26
CA ILE A 202 -22.39 3.98 -19.36
C ILE A 202 -22.85 4.14 -20.83
N CYS A 203 -21.97 3.94 -21.81
CA CYS A 203 -22.32 4.00 -23.24
C CYS A 203 -22.42 2.60 -23.86
#